data_AF-F6HZS6-F1
#
_entry.id   AF-F6HZS6-F1
#
_cell.length_a   1.000
_cell.length_b   1.000
_cell.length_c   1.000
_cell.angle_alpha   90.00
_cell.angle_beta   90.00
_cell.angle_gamma   90.00
#
_symmetry.space_group_name_H-M   'P 1'
#
loop_
_entity.id
_entity.type
_entity.pdbx_description
1 polymer ?
#
loop_
_entity_poly.entity_id
_entity_poly.type
_entity_poly.pdbx_seq_one_letter_code
_entity_poly.pdbx_strand_id
1 'polypeptide(L)'
;METSIYSAFTKAFISAAASMNITRVAAVAPFSVCFSSKNVYITRGGTAVPTIGLVLQNNSVVWRVFGANSMVFVNGDVLCLGFVDGGANPRTSIVIGGYQLEDNLLQFDLAASRLGFSSSLLFSQTTCSNFNFTSN
;
A
#
# COMPACT_ATOMS: atom_id res chain seq x y z
N MET A 1 -7.21 -9.84 -2.84
CA MET A 1 -6.02 -10.70 -2.87
C MET A 1 -6.48 -12.12 -2.59
N GLU A 2 -5.98 -13.13 -3.29
CA GLU A 2 -6.34 -14.53 -3.03
C GLU A 2 -6.10 -14.89 -1.55
N THR A 3 -7.01 -15.67 -0.95
CA THR A 3 -7.08 -15.92 0.50
C THR A 3 -5.77 -16.44 1.10
N SER A 4 -5.09 -17.39 0.46
CA SER A 4 -3.83 -17.94 0.98
C SER A 4 -2.72 -16.88 1.00
N ILE A 5 -2.61 -16.08 -0.07
CA ILE A 5 -1.66 -14.96 -0.14
C ILE A 5 -2.03 -13.89 0.90
N TYR A 6 -3.31 -13.54 1.01
CA TYR A 6 -3.82 -12.56 1.96
C TYR A 6 -3.51 -12.96 3.40
N SER A 7 -3.74 -14.22 3.75
CA SER A 7 -3.47 -14.75 5.08
C SER A 7 -1.99 -14.69 5.43
N ALA A 8 -1.11 -15.13 4.52
CA ALA A 8 0.34 -15.07 4.73
C ALA A 8 0.84 -13.62 4.84
N PHE A 9 0.39 -12.75 3.93
CA PHE A 9 0.74 -11.33 3.88
C PHE A 9 0.34 -10.59 5.15
N THR A 10 -0.93 -10.71 5.56
CA THR A 10 -1.45 -10.03 6.75
C THR A 10 -0.77 -10.51 8.02
N LYS A 11 -0.50 -11.83 8.15
CA LYS A 11 0.24 -12.38 9.29
C LYS A 11 1.65 -11.78 9.39
N ALA A 12 2.37 -11.70 8.27
CA ALA A 12 3.71 -11.09 8.23
C ALA A 12 3.66 -9.60 8.59
N PHE A 13 2.70 -8.86 8.03
CA PHE A 13 2.54 -7.43 8.30
C PHE A 13 2.23 -7.16 9.77
N ILE A 14 1.33 -7.94 10.38
CA ILE A 14 1.00 -7.84 11.81
C ILE A 14 2.24 -8.07 12.68
N SER A 15 3.06 -9.08 12.35
CA SER A 15 4.30 -9.35 13.08
C SER A 15 5.29 -8.20 12.97
N ALA A 16 5.47 -7.64 11.77
CA ALA A 16 6.35 -6.49 11.56
C ALA A 16 5.84 -5.23 12.29
N ALA A 17 4.53 -4.98 12.26
CA ALA A 17 3.90 -3.86 12.96
C ALA A 17 4.05 -3.98 14.49
N ALA A 18 3.86 -5.18 15.03
CA ALA A 18 4.08 -5.44 16.46
C ALA A 18 5.54 -5.16 16.89
N SER A 19 6.50 -5.48 16.01
CA SER A 19 7.94 -5.19 16.22
C SER A 19 8.25 -3.68 16.26
N MET A 20 7.32 -2.85 15.76
CA MET A 20 7.37 -1.38 15.77
C MET A 20 6.50 -0.76 16.88
N ASN A 21 6.00 -1.57 17.83
CA ASN A 21 5.07 -1.14 18.90
C ASN A 21 3.71 -0.60 18.38
N ILE A 22 3.27 -1.10 17.22
CA ILE A 22 1.98 -0.73 16.61
C ILE A 22 0.94 -1.77 17.01
N THR A 23 -0.01 -1.37 17.87
CA THR A 23 -0.99 -2.28 18.48
C THR A 23 -2.15 -2.58 17.54
N ARG A 24 -2.47 -3.87 17.35
CA ARG A 24 -3.67 -4.31 16.61
C ARG A 24 -4.94 -3.94 17.38
N VAL A 25 -5.96 -3.49 16.67
CA VAL A 25 -7.30 -3.19 17.22
C VAL A 25 -8.38 -3.97 16.47
N ALA A 26 -9.64 -3.79 16.87
CA ALA A 26 -10.77 -4.37 16.18
C ALA A 26 -10.78 -3.99 14.68
N ALA A 27 -11.12 -4.96 13.84
CA ALA A 27 -11.24 -4.76 12.41
C ALA A 27 -12.39 -3.78 12.09
N VAL A 28 -12.23 -2.98 11.04
CA VAL A 28 -13.28 -2.12 10.53
C VAL A 28 -13.51 -2.42 9.06
N ALA A 29 -14.73 -2.87 8.73
CA ALA A 29 -15.10 -3.23 7.38
C ALA A 29 -14.80 -2.07 6.40
N PRO A 30 -14.28 -2.36 5.19
CA PRO A 30 -14.04 -3.70 4.62
C PRO A 30 -12.71 -4.36 5.03
N PHE A 31 -11.93 -3.77 5.95
CA PHE A 31 -10.59 -4.24 6.31
C PHE A 31 -10.59 -5.19 7.50
N SER A 32 -9.75 -6.23 7.46
CA SER A 32 -9.63 -7.22 8.55
C SER A 32 -8.43 -6.99 9.49
N VAL A 33 -7.53 -6.09 9.10
CA VAL A 33 -6.30 -5.78 9.84
C VAL A 33 -6.24 -4.29 10.09
N CYS A 34 -6.44 -3.91 11.35
CA CYS A 34 -6.42 -2.52 11.79
C CYS A 34 -5.57 -2.36 13.05
N PHE A 35 -5.06 -1.15 13.24
CA PHE A 35 -4.15 -0.78 14.30
C PHE A 35 -4.55 0.56 14.94
N SER A 36 -4.08 0.79 16.16
CA SER A 36 -4.21 2.08 16.82
C SER A 36 -3.24 3.10 16.23
N SER A 37 -3.70 4.34 16.00
CA SER A 37 -2.87 5.45 15.52
C SER A 37 -1.96 6.07 16.58
N LYS A 38 -2.19 5.79 17.86
CA LYS A 38 -1.53 6.48 19.00
C LYS A 38 -0.01 6.48 18.95
N ASN A 39 0.60 5.39 18.48
CA ASN A 39 2.05 5.22 18.41
C ASN A 39 2.59 5.30 16.97
N VAL A 40 1.77 5.74 16.01
CA VAL A 40 2.13 5.81 14.59
C VAL A 40 2.34 7.26 14.21
N TYR A 41 3.60 7.65 13.99
CA TYR A 41 3.95 9.00 13.55
C TYR A 41 3.81 9.13 12.02
N ILE A 42 3.64 10.37 11.56
CA ILE A 42 3.58 10.68 10.13
C ILE A 42 4.98 10.97 9.60
N THR A 43 5.29 10.42 8.43
CA THR A 43 6.50 10.65 7.66
C THR A 43 6.15 11.26 6.31
N ARG A 44 7.18 11.63 5.54
CA ARG A 44 7.01 12.05 4.15
C ARG A 44 6.29 10.99 3.30
N GLY A 45 6.54 9.72 3.53
CA GLY A 45 5.90 8.60 2.82
C GLY A 45 4.57 8.15 3.43
N GLY A 46 3.94 8.99 4.24
CA GLY A 46 2.73 8.66 5.01
C GLY A 46 3.04 8.08 6.40
N THR A 47 2.12 7.28 6.94
CA THR A 47 2.25 6.69 8.28
C THR A 47 3.49 5.80 8.41
N ALA A 48 4.17 5.89 9.55
CA ALA A 48 5.34 5.08 9.86
C ALA A 48 4.94 3.63 10.20
N VAL A 49 4.75 2.82 9.16
CA VAL A 49 4.37 1.41 9.24
C VAL A 49 5.36 0.53 8.46
N PRO A 50 5.30 -0.82 8.58
CA PRO A 50 6.13 -1.70 7.76
C PRO A 50 5.99 -1.40 6.26
N THR A 51 7.12 -1.23 5.57
CA THR A 51 7.11 -1.05 4.11
C THR A 51 6.88 -2.40 3.42
N ILE A 52 6.03 -2.40 2.39
CA ILE A 52 5.74 -3.60 1.60
C ILE A 52 6.54 -3.53 0.31
N GLY A 53 7.30 -4.58 -0.01
CA GLY A 53 8.05 -4.70 -1.25
C GLY A 53 7.45 -5.76 -2.18
N LEU A 54 7.00 -5.34 -3.35
CA LEU A 54 6.64 -6.25 -4.45
C LEU A 54 7.91 -6.51 -5.27
N VAL A 55 8.56 -7.65 -5.01
CA VAL A 55 9.74 -8.10 -5.78
C VAL A 55 9.26 -8.61 -7.14
N LEU A 56 9.83 -8.09 -8.22
CA LEU A 56 9.43 -8.40 -9.59
C LEU A 56 10.40 -9.40 -10.23
N GLN A 57 10.93 -9.11 -11.41
CA GLN A 57 11.75 -10.03 -12.19
C GLN A 57 13.07 -10.44 -11.51
N ASN A 58 13.56 -9.66 -10.54
CA ASN A 58 14.72 -9.98 -9.72
C ASN A 58 14.73 -9.18 -8.41
N ASN A 59 15.65 -9.51 -7.50
CA ASN A 59 15.77 -8.89 -6.17
C ASN A 59 16.13 -7.40 -6.18
N SER A 60 16.61 -6.86 -7.30
CA SER A 60 16.94 -5.45 -7.44
C SER A 60 15.75 -4.62 -7.93
N VAL A 61 14.74 -5.24 -8.53
CA VAL A 61 13.53 -4.56 -9.03
C VAL A 61 12.38 -4.78 -8.07
N VAL A 62 12.16 -3.79 -7.21
CA VAL A 62 11.16 -3.83 -6.15
C VAL A 62 10.28 -2.60 -6.21
N TRP A 63 8.97 -2.79 -6.41
CA TRP A 63 7.99 -1.73 -6.22
C TRP A 63 7.65 -1.63 -4.73
N ARG A 64 7.97 -0.50 -4.12
CA ARG A 64 7.72 -0.25 -2.69
C ARG A 64 6.37 0.43 -2.49
N VAL A 65 5.56 -0.14 -1.61
CA VAL A 65 4.31 0.43 -1.11
C VAL A 65 4.56 0.93 0.31
N PHE A 66 4.47 2.25 0.49
CA PHE A 66 4.72 2.94 1.76
C PHE A 66 3.42 3.16 2.54
N GLY A 67 3.52 3.73 3.75
CA GLY A 67 2.38 4.00 4.62
C GLY A 67 1.24 4.77 3.92
N ALA A 68 1.59 5.77 3.10
CA ALA A 68 0.63 6.55 2.33
C ALA A 68 -0.23 5.72 1.35
N ASN A 69 0.29 4.59 0.88
CA ASN A 69 -0.38 3.72 -0.10
C ASN A 69 -0.84 2.37 0.50
N SER A 70 -0.51 2.11 1.77
CA SER A 70 -0.82 0.85 2.45
C SER A 70 -1.81 1.02 3.60
N MET A 71 -1.91 2.20 4.21
CA MET A 71 -2.71 2.41 5.42
C MET A 71 -3.82 3.44 5.23
N VAL A 72 -5.05 3.00 5.44
CA VAL A 72 -6.26 3.82 5.36
C VAL A 72 -6.60 4.35 6.76
N PHE A 73 -6.73 5.67 6.91
CA PHE A 73 -7.33 6.25 8.11
C PHE A 73 -8.84 6.04 8.07
N VAL A 74 -9.34 5.23 9.01
CA VAL A 74 -10.79 5.00 9.17
C VAL A 74 -11.40 6.08 10.07
N ASN A 75 -10.66 6.49 11.10
CA ASN A 75 -10.96 7.62 11.96
C ASN A 75 -9.67 8.11 12.64
N GLY A 76 -9.77 9.06 13.58
CA GLY A 76 -8.60 9.63 14.26
C GLY A 76 -7.76 8.64 15.07
N ASP A 77 -8.37 7.54 15.53
CA ASP A 77 -7.72 6.56 16.42
C ASP A 77 -7.34 5.25 15.73
N VAL A 78 -7.82 5.02 14.49
CA VAL A 78 -7.74 3.72 13.80
C VAL A 78 -7.21 3.87 12.37
N LEU A 79 -6.15 3.13 12.08
CA LEU A 79 -5.61 2.90 10.74
C LEU A 79 -5.79 1.45 10.33
N CYS A 80 -6.22 1.19 9.11
CA CYS A 80 -6.39 -0.16 8.58
C CYS A 80 -5.47 -0.42 7.40
N LEU A 81 -4.97 -1.65 7.30
CA LEU A 81 -4.21 -2.11 6.15
C LEU A 81 -5.15 -2.19 4.94
N GLY A 82 -4.87 -1.38 3.91
CA GLY A 82 -5.68 -1.17 2.72
C GLY A 82 -5.68 -2.34 1.72
N PHE A 83 -5.72 -3.56 2.23
CA PHE A 83 -5.75 -4.80 1.46
C PHE A 83 -6.91 -5.68 1.94
N VAL A 84 -7.57 -6.34 0.99
CA VAL A 84 -8.77 -7.15 1.26
C VAL A 84 -8.62 -8.59 0.74
N ASP A 85 -9.27 -9.52 1.45
CA ASP A 85 -9.42 -10.91 1.02
C ASP A 85 -10.41 -10.97 -0.17
N GLY A 86 -9.96 -11.56 -1.27
CA GLY A 86 -10.72 -11.74 -2.50
C GLY A 86 -11.35 -13.13 -2.63
N GLY A 87 -11.20 -13.99 -1.63
CA GLY A 87 -11.65 -15.37 -1.66
C GLY A 87 -10.60 -16.33 -2.25
N ALA A 88 -10.93 -17.62 -2.22
CA ALA A 88 -10.01 -18.71 -2.58
C ALA A 88 -9.79 -18.86 -4.09
N ASN A 89 -10.74 -18.41 -4.91
CA ASN A 89 -10.71 -18.62 -6.37
C ASN A 89 -10.91 -17.32 -7.17
N PRO A 90 -10.10 -16.27 -6.95
CA PRO A 90 -10.19 -15.07 -7.77
C PRO A 90 -9.58 -15.33 -9.15
N ARG A 91 -10.07 -14.62 -10.18
CA ARG A 91 -9.48 -14.69 -11.53
C ARG A 91 -8.00 -14.30 -11.56
N THR A 92 -7.61 -13.36 -10.72
CA THR A 92 -6.23 -12.86 -10.58
C THR A 92 -5.85 -12.86 -9.10
N SER A 93 -4.73 -13.47 -8.73
CA SER A 93 -4.37 -13.67 -7.33
C SER A 93 -4.03 -12.36 -6.59
N ILE A 94 -3.41 -11.41 -7.27
CA ILE A 94 -3.06 -10.08 -6.73
C ILE A 94 -3.55 -9.02 -7.72
N VAL A 95 -4.37 -8.10 -7.24
CA VAL A 95 -4.82 -6.91 -7.98
C VAL A 95 -4.35 -5.69 -7.21
N ILE A 96 -3.49 -4.89 -7.82
CA ILE A 96 -3.05 -3.59 -7.27
C ILE A 96 -4.18 -2.59 -7.54
N GLY A 97 -4.84 -2.13 -6.47
CA GLY A 97 -6.02 -1.26 -6.57
C GLY A 97 -5.66 0.23 -6.63
N GLY A 98 -6.67 1.07 -6.86
CA GLY A 98 -6.50 2.52 -7.00
C GLY A 98 -5.74 3.16 -5.83
N TYR A 99 -6.05 2.78 -4.59
CA TYR A 99 -5.40 3.32 -3.41
C TYR A 99 -3.87 3.09 -3.38
N GLN A 100 -3.42 1.94 -3.89
CA GLN A 100 -1.99 1.64 -4.02
C GLN A 100 -1.33 2.41 -5.17
N LEU A 101 -2.11 2.91 -6.14
CA LEU A 101 -1.64 3.64 -7.31
C LEU A 101 -1.61 5.16 -7.09
N GLU A 102 -2.32 5.67 -6.10
CA GLU A 102 -2.33 7.10 -5.75
C GLU A 102 -0.89 7.62 -5.52
N ASP A 103 -0.60 8.81 -6.05
CA ASP A 103 0.73 9.44 -5.99
C ASP A 103 1.90 8.55 -6.44
N ASN A 104 1.64 7.62 -7.37
CA ASN A 104 2.67 6.88 -8.10
C ASN A 104 2.56 7.24 -9.59
N LEU A 105 3.68 7.51 -10.25
CA LEU A 105 3.71 7.60 -11.70
C LEU A 105 3.88 6.19 -12.27
N LEU A 106 2.92 5.77 -13.10
CA LEU A 106 2.96 4.52 -13.84
C LEU A 106 3.05 4.82 -15.33
N GLN A 107 4.00 4.16 -16.00
CA GLN A 107 4.17 4.27 -17.45
C GLN A 107 3.92 2.90 -18.09
N PHE A 108 2.86 2.81 -18.88
CA PHE A 108 2.56 1.65 -19.72
C PHE A 108 3.18 1.87 -21.10
N ASP A 109 4.32 1.24 -21.35
CA ASP A 109 5.03 1.32 -22.63
C ASP A 109 4.73 0.06 -23.43
N LEU A 110 3.69 0.15 -24.27
CA LEU A 110 3.20 -0.96 -25.08
C LEU A 110 4.22 -1.37 -26.16
N ALA A 111 4.96 -0.41 -26.72
CA ALA A 111 5.94 -0.67 -27.78
C ALA A 111 7.12 -1.50 -27.24
N ALA A 112 7.60 -1.18 -26.04
CA ALA A 112 8.66 -1.93 -25.38
C ALA A 112 8.14 -3.08 -24.48
N SER A 113 6.82 -3.32 -24.44
CA SER A 113 6.17 -4.33 -23.59
C SER A 113 6.61 -4.27 -22.12
N ARG A 114 6.64 -3.05 -21.54
CA ARG A 114 7.11 -2.83 -20.16
C ARG A 114 6.21 -1.90 -19.36
N LEU A 115 6.26 -2.08 -18.04
CA LEU A 115 5.66 -1.18 -17.06
C LEU A 115 6.79 -0.48 -16.28
N GLY A 116 6.81 0.85 -16.36
CA GLY A 116 7.64 1.70 -15.49
C GLY A 116 6.84 2.19 -14.28
N PHE A 117 7.51 2.34 -13.14
CA PHE A 117 6.90 2.87 -11.91
C PHE A 117 7.90 3.70 -11.12
N SER A 118 7.44 4.77 -10.47
CA SER A 118 8.28 5.63 -9.60
C SER A 118 8.34 5.17 -8.14
N SER A 119 7.41 4.31 -7.69
CA SER A 119 6.95 4.30 -6.28
C SER A 119 6.39 5.68 -5.86
N SER A 120 6.13 5.91 -4.58
CA SER A 120 5.45 7.14 -4.11
C SER A 120 6.23 8.43 -4.42
N LEU A 121 5.58 9.35 -5.14
CA LEU A 121 6.08 10.68 -5.51
C LEU A 121 6.29 11.60 -4.29
N LEU A 122 5.69 11.28 -3.15
CA LEU A 122 5.80 12.07 -1.92
C LEU A 122 7.26 12.21 -1.47
N PHE A 123 8.11 11.21 -1.73
CA PHE A 123 9.55 11.27 -1.47
C PHE A 123 10.27 12.29 -2.35
N SER A 124 9.73 12.57 -3.54
CA SER A 124 10.20 13.59 -4.47
C SER A 124 9.55 14.96 -4.26
N GLN A 125 8.86 15.17 -3.12
CA GLN A 125 8.21 16.45 -2.80
C GLN A 125 7.13 16.87 -3.80
N THR A 126 6.44 15.90 -4.39
CA THR A 126 5.34 16.16 -5.31
C THR A 126 4.25 15.11 -5.19
N THR A 127 3.09 15.38 -5.78
CA THR A 127 1.92 14.51 -5.87
C THR A 127 1.48 14.43 -7.32
N CYS A 128 0.59 13.50 -7.67
CA CYS A 128 -0.03 13.49 -8.99
C CYS A 128 -0.84 14.77 -9.28
N SER A 129 -1.42 15.37 -8.24
CA SER A 129 -2.23 16.60 -8.36
C SER A 129 -1.41 17.87 -8.60
N ASN A 130 -0.09 17.83 -8.40
CA ASN A 130 0.79 18.99 -8.63
C ASN A 130 1.11 19.23 -10.10
N PHE A 131 0.62 18.38 -11.01
CA PHE A 131 0.78 18.61 -12.44
C PHE A 131 -0.03 19.85 -12.85
N ASN A 132 0.59 20.73 -13.65
CA ASN A 132 -0.04 21.96 -14.12
C ASN A 132 -1.07 21.65 -15.22
N PHE A 133 -2.32 21.41 -14.82
CA PHE A 133 -3.46 21.32 -15.73
C PHE A 133 -4.13 22.68 -15.89
N THR A 134 -4.21 23.18 -17.12
CA THR A 134 -5.08 24.32 -17.47
C THR A 134 -6.36 23.78 -18.10
N SER A 135 -7.52 24.21 -17.59
CA SER A 135 -8.80 23.89 -18.22
C SER A 135 -8.87 24.52 -19.62
N ASN A 136 -9.30 23.74 -20.61
CA ASN A 136 -9.64 24.24 -21.95
C ASN A 136 -11.02 24.90 -21.95
#